data_AF-A0A828R0Z1-F1
#
_entry.id   AF-A0A828R0Z1-F1
#
_cell.length_a   1.000
_cell.length_b   1.000
_cell.length_c   1.000
_cell.angle_alpha   90.00
_cell.angle_beta   90.00
_cell.angle_gamma   90.00
#
_symmetry.space_group_name_H-M   'P 1'
#
loop_
_entity.id
_entity.type
_entity.pdbx_description
1 polymer ?
#
loop_
_entity_poly.entity_id
_entity_poly.type
_entity_poly.pdbx_seq_one_letter_code
_entity_poly.pdbx_strand_id
1 'polypeptide(L)'
;MAFVILRVQKDVKLQKLARKFDLPCFVCEDINDEKSLEKIASFEPDLLVSMSFDQIFKGRILKSYEGKIINCHASKLPFYRGRNNLNWILINDEKEFGVSVHFVDSGVDTGDIILQKSFSISDEDDYSTLLKRAYKACAFLLYEAVLLFLNPPVKSYSQAGFVCKKRGSGDERIDWTLSTRELFNFIRALNAPNLGASAFINGVLIKLYKSEILKQEFKGAIGEIVSVSDEGFIVCTKDGALKIIKYKGEVALGSFFDTRGGGGNSSFKKELWKMSKISLDAFLGEKSGNFSEDLYFSKEYAKLYGEVFEFSFEKNGAFFKTIAIKKQIPNSPFFDLQSPYGYSGFYANTNDESFLKLALESLKKRALSENIIAFFLRLHPFDTNLGFYEKHLDFFKKERQIVLINCTQDFASLRKAYSPRILSYVKKARKELTISFCDSTYAKAFCKLYEKTMLRNKADSFYFFDQKYFDTLFTLKQNVVLRAEFEGKTLAFANFFIGKEFAYYHLSANCNERNANAALLDFFFEFCTQKGVKFVILGGGVRDNDALYYFKSRFSTLYGSFYIAGLIFDTKNYATLCEGQNNAFFLKYRSCGGGG
;
A
#
# COMPACT_ATOMS: atom_id res chain seq x y z
N MET A 1 14.77 -12.20 48.91
CA MET A 1 13.72 -11.17 49.17
C MET A 1 12.99 -10.90 47.85
N ALA A 2 11.67 -10.73 47.84
CA ALA A 2 10.92 -10.42 46.60
C ALA A 2 10.62 -8.92 46.51
N PHE A 3 10.55 -8.38 45.30
CA PHE A 3 10.19 -6.98 45.05
C PHE A 3 9.37 -6.86 43.76
N VAL A 4 8.74 -5.70 43.58
CA VAL A 4 7.87 -5.42 42.43
C VAL A 4 8.37 -4.17 41.71
N ILE A 5 8.65 -4.32 40.41
CA ILE A 5 8.90 -3.19 39.52
C ILE A 5 7.60 -2.83 38.81
N LEU A 6 7.22 -1.56 38.89
CA LEU A 6 6.08 -1.02 38.18
C LEU A 6 6.52 -0.34 36.89
N ARG A 7 5.63 -0.37 35.90
CA ARG A 7 5.73 0.48 34.71
C ARG A 7 5.51 1.93 35.10
N VAL A 8 5.98 2.85 34.25
CA VAL A 8 5.77 4.30 34.42
C VAL A 8 4.27 4.65 34.50
N GLN A 9 3.44 3.93 33.74
CA GLN A 9 2.00 4.03 33.88
C GLN A 9 1.54 3.34 35.19
N LYS A 10 0.89 4.10 36.08
CA LYS A 10 0.49 3.63 37.42
C LYS A 10 -0.38 2.36 37.37
N ASP A 11 0.17 1.22 37.79
CA ASP A 11 -0.60 0.00 38.07
C ASP A 11 -1.05 -0.05 39.54
N VAL A 12 -2.21 0.57 39.80
CA VAL A 12 -2.77 0.67 41.16
C VAL A 12 -3.11 -0.70 41.76
N LYS A 13 -3.45 -1.69 40.92
CA LYS A 13 -3.80 -3.03 41.41
C LYS A 13 -2.55 -3.74 41.91
N LEU A 14 -1.48 -3.72 41.12
CA LEU A 14 -0.21 -4.33 41.50
C LEU A 14 0.44 -3.61 42.69
N GLN A 15 0.33 -2.28 42.77
CA GLN A 15 0.74 -1.50 43.96
C GLN A 15 0.01 -1.93 45.23
N LYS A 16 -1.32 -2.10 45.17
CA LYS A 16 -2.12 -2.55 46.32
C LYS A 16 -1.75 -3.97 46.74
N LEU A 17 -1.48 -4.85 45.79
CA LEU A 17 -1.01 -6.21 46.07
C LEU A 17 0.38 -6.20 46.71
N ALA A 18 1.33 -5.45 46.17
CA ALA A 18 2.67 -5.33 46.76
C ALA A 18 2.60 -4.85 48.21
N ARG A 19 1.79 -3.83 48.51
CA ARG A 19 1.55 -3.37 49.88
C ARG A 19 0.90 -4.42 50.77
N LYS A 20 -0.10 -5.15 50.24
CA LYS A 20 -0.78 -6.23 50.98
C LYS A 20 0.19 -7.32 51.42
N PHE A 21 1.20 -7.61 50.61
CA PHE A 21 2.22 -8.63 50.88
C PHE A 21 3.53 -8.06 51.45
N ASP A 22 3.54 -6.78 51.84
CA ASP A 22 4.72 -6.08 52.36
C ASP A 22 5.97 -6.18 51.46
N LEU A 23 5.76 -6.11 50.15
CA LEU A 23 6.82 -6.17 49.15
C LEU A 23 7.31 -4.77 48.77
N PRO A 24 8.64 -4.53 48.73
CA PRO A 24 9.21 -3.34 48.13
C PRO A 24 8.68 -3.13 46.71
N CYS A 25 8.25 -1.91 46.42
CA CYS A 25 7.58 -1.57 45.18
C CYS A 25 8.10 -0.22 44.67
N PHE A 26 8.64 -0.19 43.46
CA PHE A 26 9.21 1.02 42.88
C PHE A 26 8.93 1.09 41.37
N VAL A 27 9.04 2.30 40.80
CA VAL A 27 8.87 2.55 39.38
C VAL A 27 10.24 2.67 38.73
N CYS A 28 10.43 2.00 37.60
CA CYS A 28 11.58 2.21 36.72
C CYS A 28 11.15 3.02 35.50
N GLU A 29 11.79 4.16 35.26
CA GLU A 29 11.58 4.94 34.04
C GLU A 29 12.18 4.24 32.83
N ASP A 30 13.43 3.77 32.96
CA ASP A 30 14.10 2.89 32.00
C ASP A 30 14.75 1.71 32.72
N ILE A 31 14.32 0.49 32.43
CA ILE A 31 14.85 -0.75 33.00
C ILE A 31 16.33 -0.99 32.67
N ASN A 32 16.83 -0.29 31.65
CA ASN A 32 18.20 -0.42 31.17
C ASN A 32 19.13 0.66 31.73
N ASP A 33 18.61 1.64 32.47
CA ASP A 33 19.43 2.69 33.06
C ASP A 33 20.21 2.21 34.30
N GLU A 34 21.32 2.88 34.58
CA GLU A 34 22.24 2.49 35.65
C GLU A 34 21.56 2.54 37.03
N LYS A 35 20.70 3.53 37.26
CA LYS A 35 19.95 3.70 38.50
C LYS A 35 19.01 2.53 38.78
N SER A 36 18.29 2.06 37.77
CA SER A 36 17.40 0.89 37.87
C SER A 36 18.22 -0.37 38.09
N LEU A 37 19.34 -0.53 37.39
CA LEU A 37 20.24 -1.67 37.55
C LEU A 37 20.82 -1.75 38.96
N GLU A 38 21.32 -0.65 39.52
CA GLU A 38 21.81 -0.57 40.90
C GLU A 38 20.70 -0.90 41.90
N LYS A 39 19.49 -0.36 41.67
CA LYS A 39 18.37 -0.63 42.55
C LYS A 39 17.96 -2.10 42.51
N ILE A 40 17.88 -2.72 41.33
CA ILE A 40 17.60 -4.15 41.17
C ILE A 40 18.69 -4.98 41.83
N ALA A 41 19.97 -4.65 41.59
CA ALA A 41 21.11 -5.37 42.16
C ALA A 41 21.13 -5.33 43.70
N SER A 42 20.66 -4.24 44.32
CA SER A 42 20.56 -4.11 45.78
C SER A 42 19.62 -5.13 46.45
N PHE A 43 18.75 -5.79 45.67
CA PHE A 43 17.88 -6.87 46.17
C PHE A 43 18.45 -8.27 45.92
N GLU A 44 19.61 -8.38 45.26
CA GLU A 44 20.29 -9.64 44.93
C GLU A 44 19.35 -10.72 44.34
N PRO A 45 18.59 -10.43 43.26
CA PRO A 45 17.60 -11.38 42.76
C PRO A 45 18.23 -12.59 42.05
N ASP A 46 17.76 -13.78 42.38
CA ASP A 46 18.09 -15.02 41.66
C ASP A 46 17.35 -15.15 40.33
N LEU A 47 16.18 -14.52 40.21
CA LEU A 47 15.29 -14.61 39.06
C LEU A 47 14.51 -13.30 38.89
N LEU A 48 14.47 -12.79 37.66
CA LEU A 48 13.62 -11.70 37.25
C LEU A 48 12.45 -12.23 36.41
N VAL A 49 11.24 -11.82 36.77
CA VAL A 49 10.01 -12.28 36.12
C VAL A 49 9.31 -11.11 35.44
N SER A 50 9.31 -11.13 34.10
CA SER A 50 8.55 -10.20 33.27
C SER A 50 7.14 -10.72 33.03
N MET A 51 6.14 -9.91 33.36
CA MET A 51 4.74 -10.19 33.04
C MET A 51 4.05 -8.94 32.51
N SER A 52 3.82 -8.92 31.19
CA SER A 52 3.25 -7.77 30.47
C SER A 52 4.05 -6.46 30.64
N PHE A 53 5.33 -6.51 31.05
CA PHE A 53 6.17 -5.32 31.16
C PHE A 53 6.37 -4.68 29.78
N ASP A 54 6.41 -3.36 29.69
CA ASP A 54 6.27 -2.62 28.42
C ASP A 54 7.60 -2.10 27.83
N GLN A 55 8.70 -2.35 28.54
CA GLN A 55 10.05 -1.96 28.14
C GLN A 55 10.85 -3.15 27.62
N ILE A 56 11.79 -2.88 26.71
CA ILE A 56 12.68 -3.89 26.14
C ILE A 56 13.94 -3.96 26.99
N PHE A 57 14.35 -5.17 27.36
CA PHE A 57 15.56 -5.46 28.11
C PHE A 57 16.76 -5.49 27.16
N LYS A 58 17.84 -4.77 27.50
CA LYS A 58 19.03 -4.59 26.65
C LYS A 58 20.28 -4.42 27.51
N GLY A 59 21.44 -4.66 26.89
CA GLY A 59 22.72 -4.27 27.48
C GLY A 59 23.01 -4.99 28.79
N ARG A 60 23.28 -4.22 29.85
CA ARG A 60 23.81 -4.76 31.11
C ARG A 60 22.80 -5.63 31.86
N ILE A 61 21.50 -5.35 31.82
CA ILE A 61 20.52 -6.20 32.53
C ILE A 61 20.52 -7.64 32.01
N LEU A 62 20.60 -7.82 30.68
CA LEU A 62 20.65 -9.15 30.06
C LEU A 62 21.93 -9.90 30.42
N LYS A 63 23.06 -9.17 30.51
CA LYS A 63 24.36 -9.76 30.90
C LYS A 63 24.40 -10.13 32.38
N SER A 64 23.91 -9.25 33.26
CA SER A 64 23.94 -9.48 34.72
C SER A 64 23.02 -10.62 35.15
N TYR A 65 21.95 -10.88 34.40
CA TYR A 65 20.93 -11.88 34.71
C TYR A 65 20.75 -12.87 33.56
N GLU A 66 21.82 -13.21 32.85
CA GLU A 66 21.78 -14.19 31.76
C GLU A 66 21.24 -15.54 32.27
N GLY A 67 20.25 -16.10 31.58
CA GLY A 67 19.55 -17.31 32.01
C GLY A 67 18.68 -17.14 33.27
N LYS A 68 18.48 -15.91 33.76
CA LYS A 68 17.74 -15.58 34.99
C LYS A 68 16.63 -14.55 34.76
N ILE A 69 16.25 -14.30 33.50
CA ILE A 69 15.10 -13.46 33.16
C ILE A 69 14.09 -14.30 32.38
N ILE A 70 12.88 -14.45 32.91
CA ILE A 70 11.79 -15.16 32.23
C ILE A 70 10.63 -14.23 31.95
N ASN A 71 9.91 -14.49 30.85
CA ASN A 71 8.71 -13.78 30.47
C ASN A 71 7.58 -14.77 30.21
N CYS A 72 6.35 -14.37 30.58
CA CYS A 72 5.14 -15.13 30.27
C CYS A 72 4.35 -14.42 29.18
N HIS A 73 4.21 -15.07 28.03
CA HIS A 73 3.56 -14.53 26.84
C HIS A 73 2.31 -15.34 26.47
N ALA A 74 1.20 -14.65 26.19
CA ALA A 74 -0.09 -15.28 25.92
C ALA A 74 -0.24 -15.76 24.46
N SER A 75 0.76 -16.45 23.93
CA SER A 75 0.67 -17.17 22.67
C SER A 75 1.38 -18.53 22.72
N LYS A 76 1.10 -19.36 21.71
CA LYS A 76 1.84 -20.59 21.41
C LYS A 76 3.11 -20.22 20.64
N LEU A 77 4.16 -19.79 21.36
CA LEU A 77 5.45 -19.49 20.76
C LEU A 77 5.98 -20.72 19.98
N PRO A 78 6.63 -20.54 18.83
CA PRO A 78 7.20 -19.28 18.32
C PRO A 78 6.28 -18.35 17.53
N PHE A 79 5.00 -18.68 17.41
CA PHE A 79 4.04 -17.88 16.65
C PHE A 79 3.43 -16.77 17.52
N TYR A 80 3.02 -15.68 16.88
CA TYR A 80 2.36 -14.55 17.53
C TYR A 80 3.21 -13.85 18.62
N ARG A 81 4.53 -13.70 18.40
CA ARG A 81 5.41 -12.85 19.23
C ARG A 81 4.95 -11.39 19.20
N GLY A 82 5.36 -10.57 20.16
CA GLY A 82 5.11 -9.13 20.15
C GLY A 82 3.73 -8.75 20.72
N ARG A 83 3.02 -7.83 20.07
CA ARG A 83 1.84 -7.16 20.68
C ARG A 83 0.52 -7.58 20.04
N ASN A 84 -0.56 -7.48 20.82
CA ASN A 84 -1.95 -7.80 20.40
C ASN A 84 -2.12 -9.25 19.88
N ASN A 85 -1.30 -10.17 20.39
CA ASN A 85 -1.30 -11.59 20.04
C ASN A 85 -2.69 -12.24 20.09
N LEU A 86 -3.46 -12.12 21.19
CA LEU A 86 -4.81 -12.71 21.28
C LEU A 86 -5.78 -12.15 20.22
N ASN A 87 -5.64 -10.88 19.82
CA ASN A 87 -6.43 -10.31 18.74
C ASN A 87 -6.05 -10.97 17.40
N TRP A 88 -4.75 -11.07 17.11
CA TRP A 88 -4.25 -11.64 15.87
C TRP A 88 -4.60 -13.12 15.71
N ILE A 89 -4.54 -13.89 16.79
CA ILE A 89 -4.93 -15.31 16.84
C ILE A 89 -6.39 -15.48 16.40
N LEU A 90 -7.30 -14.65 16.92
CA LEU A 90 -8.71 -14.70 16.53
C LEU A 90 -8.93 -14.21 15.09
N ILE A 91 -8.25 -13.14 14.67
CA ILE A 91 -8.34 -12.58 13.31
C ILE A 91 -7.89 -13.60 12.26
N ASN A 92 -6.83 -14.35 12.54
CA ASN A 92 -6.26 -15.34 11.65
C ASN A 92 -6.98 -16.69 11.68
N ASP A 93 -8.12 -16.78 12.37
CA ASP A 93 -8.94 -17.98 12.49
C ASP A 93 -8.29 -19.21 13.14
N GLU A 94 -7.34 -19.00 14.05
CA GLU A 94 -6.64 -20.10 14.72
C GLU A 94 -7.61 -21.02 15.49
N LYS A 95 -7.34 -22.33 15.46
CA LYS A 95 -8.12 -23.34 16.19
C LYS A 95 -7.64 -23.60 17.61
N GLU A 96 -6.49 -23.04 17.96
CA GLU A 96 -5.94 -23.09 19.30
C GLU A 96 -5.09 -21.84 19.57
N PHE A 97 -4.91 -21.52 20.85
CA PHE A 97 -3.87 -20.60 21.31
C PHE A 97 -3.07 -21.26 22.42
N GLY A 98 -2.07 -20.54 22.93
CA GLY A 98 -1.31 -21.03 24.06
C GLY A 98 -0.82 -19.91 24.97
N VAL A 99 -0.17 -20.34 26.03
CA VAL A 99 0.63 -19.50 26.93
C VAL A 99 2.00 -20.13 27.01
N SER A 100 3.05 -19.31 26.89
CA SER A 100 4.43 -19.75 26.92
C SER A 100 5.20 -18.97 27.98
N VAL A 101 5.96 -19.67 28.82
CA VAL A 101 7.02 -19.08 29.63
C VAL A 101 8.34 -19.33 28.92
N HIS A 102 9.12 -18.29 28.70
CA HIS A 102 10.37 -18.36 27.94
C HIS A 102 11.43 -17.46 28.56
N PHE A 103 12.69 -17.71 28.24
CA PHE A 103 13.79 -16.82 28.60
C PHE A 103 13.71 -15.50 27.82
N VAL A 104 14.15 -14.41 28.44
CA VAL A 104 14.32 -13.12 27.77
C VAL A 104 15.72 -13.02 27.21
N ASP A 105 15.83 -12.67 25.94
CA ASP A 105 17.07 -12.39 25.22
C ASP A 105 17.03 -10.97 24.61
N SER A 106 17.90 -10.66 23.66
CA SER A 106 17.94 -9.36 22.99
C SER A 106 16.76 -9.09 22.04
N GLY A 107 15.97 -10.10 21.70
CA GLY A 107 14.84 -9.98 20.78
C GLY A 107 13.50 -9.82 21.48
N VAL A 108 12.42 -9.80 20.70
CA VAL A 108 11.05 -9.69 21.23
C VAL A 108 10.41 -11.08 21.22
N ASP A 109 10.28 -11.65 22.41
CA ASP A 109 9.74 -12.99 22.66
C ASP A 109 10.47 -14.11 21.88
N THR A 110 11.79 -13.97 21.70
CA THR A 110 12.62 -14.91 20.91
C THR A 110 13.39 -15.93 21.73
N GLY A 111 13.65 -15.67 23.01
CA GLY A 111 14.44 -16.58 23.84
C GLY A 111 13.77 -17.94 24.07
N ASP A 112 14.55 -18.94 24.47
CA ASP A 112 14.12 -20.33 24.52
C ASP A 112 12.89 -20.55 25.42
N ILE A 113 11.99 -21.44 24.98
CA ILE A 113 10.74 -21.73 25.69
C ILE A 113 11.01 -22.74 26.81
N ILE A 114 10.52 -22.45 28.01
CA ILE A 114 10.65 -23.27 29.22
C ILE A 114 9.42 -24.16 29.39
N LEU A 115 8.23 -23.54 29.43
CA LEU A 115 6.95 -24.23 29.55
C LEU A 115 5.95 -23.63 28.56
N GLN A 116 5.05 -24.47 28.06
CA GLN A 116 3.98 -24.03 27.17
C GLN A 116 2.72 -24.85 27.43
N LYS A 117 1.55 -24.19 27.35
CA LYS A 117 0.25 -24.85 27.43
C LYS A 117 -0.68 -24.33 26.34
N SER A 118 -1.38 -25.25 25.66
CA SER A 118 -2.32 -24.94 24.58
C SER A 118 -3.77 -25.10 25.01
N PHE A 119 -4.66 -24.37 24.33
CA PHE A 119 -6.09 -24.34 24.57
C PHE A 119 -6.82 -24.23 23.23
N SER A 120 -7.88 -25.03 23.03
CA SER A 120 -8.72 -24.96 21.83
C SER A 120 -9.48 -23.64 21.74
N ILE A 121 -9.76 -23.20 20.51
CA ILE A 121 -10.61 -22.05 20.20
C ILE A 121 -11.83 -22.57 19.45
N SER A 122 -13.02 -22.27 19.96
CA SER A 122 -14.28 -22.53 19.27
C SER A 122 -14.89 -21.23 18.70
N ASP A 123 -16.06 -21.32 18.08
CA ASP A 123 -16.74 -20.14 17.53
C ASP A 123 -17.45 -19.32 18.61
N GLU A 124 -17.70 -19.92 19.78
CA GLU A 124 -18.22 -19.25 20.96
C GLU A 124 -17.16 -18.40 21.67
N ASP A 125 -15.88 -18.61 21.34
CA ASP A 125 -14.76 -17.85 21.88
C ASP A 125 -14.60 -16.48 21.21
N ASP A 126 -14.35 -15.50 22.07
CA ASP A 126 -13.96 -14.12 21.73
C ASP A 126 -12.71 -13.68 22.49
N TYR A 127 -12.26 -12.45 22.26
CA TYR A 127 -11.07 -11.93 22.97
C TYR A 127 -11.18 -12.03 24.49
N SER A 128 -12.34 -11.72 25.07
CA SER A 128 -12.54 -11.71 26.51
C SER A 128 -12.45 -13.11 27.12
N THR A 129 -12.99 -14.12 26.43
CA THR A 129 -12.89 -15.54 26.84
C THR A 129 -11.44 -16.06 26.77
N LEU A 130 -10.72 -15.77 25.68
CA LEU A 130 -9.29 -16.11 25.53
C LEU A 130 -8.47 -15.42 26.62
N LEU A 131 -8.70 -14.13 26.83
CA LEU A 131 -8.01 -13.34 27.84
C LEU A 131 -8.23 -13.93 29.25
N LYS A 132 -9.47 -14.30 29.62
CA LYS A 132 -9.79 -14.92 30.91
C LYS A 132 -9.06 -16.25 31.12
N ARG A 133 -8.95 -17.07 30.05
CA ARG A 133 -8.20 -18.33 30.07
C ARG A 133 -6.69 -18.07 30.18
N ALA A 134 -6.16 -17.15 29.38
CA ALA A 134 -4.76 -16.73 29.41
C ALA A 134 -4.37 -16.19 30.79
N TYR A 135 -5.18 -15.34 31.44
CA TYR A 135 -4.90 -14.83 32.78
C TYR A 135 -4.70 -15.94 33.81
N LYS A 136 -5.57 -16.96 33.81
CA LYS A 136 -5.42 -18.11 34.71
C LYS A 136 -4.20 -18.95 34.34
N ALA A 137 -4.05 -19.27 33.06
CA ALA A 137 -2.98 -20.11 32.56
C ALA A 137 -1.59 -19.50 32.80
N CYS A 138 -1.42 -18.20 32.54
CA CYS A 138 -0.19 -17.46 32.83
C CYS A 138 0.21 -17.57 34.30
N ALA A 139 -0.74 -17.41 35.23
CA ALA A 139 -0.43 -17.50 36.65
C ALA A 139 0.08 -18.89 37.06
N PHE A 140 -0.61 -19.96 36.61
CA PHE A 140 -0.19 -21.34 36.92
C PHE A 140 1.13 -21.71 36.24
N LEU A 141 1.25 -21.45 34.94
CA LEU A 141 2.43 -21.83 34.16
C LEU A 141 3.68 -21.07 34.61
N LEU A 142 3.52 -19.80 34.99
CA LEU A 142 4.62 -19.00 35.52
C LEU A 142 5.04 -19.46 36.92
N TYR A 143 4.10 -19.85 37.78
CA TYR A 143 4.42 -20.46 39.06
C TYR A 143 5.19 -21.78 38.89
N GLU A 144 4.73 -22.67 38.00
CA GLU A 144 5.45 -23.90 37.66
C GLU A 144 6.86 -23.60 37.14
N ALA A 145 7.02 -22.61 36.26
CA ALA A 145 8.32 -22.22 35.75
C ALA A 145 9.24 -21.69 36.84
N VAL A 146 8.74 -20.88 37.78
CA VAL A 146 9.52 -20.38 38.93
C VAL A 146 10.00 -21.54 39.82
N LEU A 147 9.18 -22.56 40.05
CA LEU A 147 9.60 -23.74 40.83
C LEU A 147 10.75 -24.51 40.19
N LEU A 148 10.89 -24.49 38.86
CA LEU A 148 12.02 -25.14 38.17
C LEU A 148 13.36 -24.48 38.53
N PHE A 149 13.37 -23.19 38.89
CA PHE A 149 14.60 -22.50 39.30
C PHE A 149 15.08 -22.89 40.71
N LEU A 150 14.28 -23.63 41.49
CA LEU A 150 14.72 -24.22 42.75
C LEU A 150 15.68 -25.41 42.52
N ASN A 151 15.67 -26.01 41.33
CA ASN A 151 16.51 -27.16 40.96
C ASN A 151 17.13 -26.96 39.56
N PRO A 152 18.11 -26.06 39.39
CA PRO A 152 18.76 -25.82 38.11
C PRO A 152 19.57 -27.05 37.62
N PRO A 153 19.82 -27.20 36.31
CA PRO A 153 19.47 -26.27 35.22
C PRO A 153 18.02 -26.43 34.74
N VAL A 154 17.40 -25.30 34.38
CA VAL A 154 16.06 -25.29 33.79
C VAL A 154 16.15 -25.70 32.32
N LYS A 155 15.40 -26.75 31.93
CA LYS A 155 15.34 -27.20 30.54
C LYS A 155 14.54 -26.21 29.68
N SER A 156 15.00 -25.99 28.46
CA SER A 156 14.33 -25.15 27.46
C SER A 156 14.59 -25.63 26.04
N TYR A 157 13.88 -25.06 25.07
CA TYR A 157 14.09 -25.35 23.64
C TYR A 157 14.02 -24.09 22.78
N SER A 158 14.89 -24.04 21.76
CA SER A 158 14.98 -22.94 20.79
C SER A 158 13.75 -22.84 19.91
N GLN A 159 13.46 -21.64 19.42
CA GLN A 159 12.18 -21.36 18.76
C GLN A 159 12.32 -20.40 17.56
N ALA A 160 11.63 -20.68 16.43
CA ALA A 160 11.67 -19.85 15.20
C ALA A 160 10.26 -19.60 14.64
N GLY A 161 9.85 -18.33 14.52
CA GLY A 161 8.50 -17.95 14.10
C GLY A 161 8.37 -16.46 13.83
N PHE A 162 7.15 -15.92 13.84
CA PHE A 162 6.85 -14.55 13.39
C PHE A 162 6.42 -13.60 14.52
N VAL A 163 6.57 -12.29 14.26
CA VAL A 163 6.21 -11.22 15.18
C VAL A 163 4.97 -10.47 14.70
N CYS A 164 4.03 -10.28 15.62
CA CYS A 164 2.84 -9.46 15.45
C CYS A 164 3.08 -7.99 15.82
N LYS A 165 2.54 -7.10 14.99
CA LYS A 165 2.59 -5.66 15.23
C LYS A 165 1.52 -5.24 16.23
N LYS A 166 1.84 -4.18 16.99
CA LYS A 166 0.87 -3.48 17.84
C LYS A 166 -0.27 -2.95 16.97
N ARG A 167 -1.51 -3.18 17.39
CA ARG A 167 -2.69 -2.54 16.81
C ARG A 167 -2.89 -1.15 17.40
N GLY A 168 -3.19 -0.18 16.56
CA GLY A 168 -3.39 1.22 16.91
C GLY A 168 -4.81 1.71 16.59
N SER A 169 -5.05 2.99 16.87
CA SER A 169 -6.30 3.64 16.49
C SER A 169 -6.48 3.63 14.97
N GLY A 170 -7.66 3.20 14.52
CA GLY A 170 -7.98 2.96 13.12
C GLY A 170 -7.97 1.49 12.74
N ASP A 171 -7.21 0.64 13.44
CA ASP A 171 -7.17 -0.81 13.18
C ASP A 171 -8.43 -1.52 13.69
N GLU A 172 -9.27 -0.85 14.49
CA GLU A 172 -10.55 -1.39 14.94
C GLU A 172 -11.64 -1.38 13.86
N ARG A 173 -11.37 -0.83 12.68
CA ARG A 173 -12.41 -0.60 11.67
C ARG A 173 -12.60 -1.77 10.73
N ILE A 174 -13.86 -2.09 10.48
CA ILE A 174 -14.26 -3.18 9.60
C ILE A 174 -14.01 -2.80 8.13
N ASP A 175 -13.50 -3.77 7.38
CA ASP A 175 -13.51 -3.79 5.92
C ASP A 175 -14.56 -4.80 5.49
N TRP A 176 -15.71 -4.32 5.01
CA TRP A 176 -16.84 -5.18 4.64
C TRP A 176 -16.59 -6.00 3.38
N THR A 177 -15.48 -5.78 2.66
CA THR A 177 -15.09 -6.58 1.49
C THR A 177 -14.47 -7.93 1.84
N LEU A 178 -14.22 -8.18 3.13
CA LEU A 178 -13.76 -9.47 3.65
C LEU A 178 -14.86 -10.54 3.59
N SER A 179 -14.47 -11.82 3.65
CA SER A 179 -15.40 -12.95 3.74
C SER A 179 -16.21 -12.92 5.05
N THR A 180 -17.31 -13.65 5.08
CA THR A 180 -18.16 -13.84 6.26
C THR A 180 -17.33 -14.30 7.46
N ARG A 181 -16.41 -15.26 7.25
CA ARG A 181 -15.57 -15.82 8.31
C ARG A 181 -14.56 -14.81 8.84
N GLU A 182 -13.90 -14.08 7.95
CA GLU A 182 -12.94 -13.03 8.34
C GLU A 182 -13.62 -11.90 9.12
N LEU A 183 -14.82 -11.48 8.71
CA LEU A 183 -15.62 -10.48 9.42
C LEU A 183 -16.04 -10.95 10.81
N PHE A 184 -16.55 -12.18 10.91
CA PHE A 184 -16.89 -12.82 12.19
C PHE A 184 -15.69 -12.84 13.14
N ASN A 185 -14.54 -13.28 12.63
CA ASN A 185 -13.28 -13.33 13.37
C ASN A 185 -12.79 -11.96 13.82
N PHE A 186 -12.91 -10.95 12.96
CA PHE A 186 -12.54 -9.59 13.28
C PHE A 186 -13.41 -8.99 14.40
N ILE A 187 -14.73 -9.24 14.37
CA ILE A 187 -15.67 -8.74 15.39
C ILE A 187 -15.35 -9.37 16.75
N ARG A 188 -15.22 -10.71 16.82
CA ARG A 188 -14.92 -11.40 18.09
C ARG A 188 -13.52 -11.08 18.63
N ALA A 189 -12.55 -10.78 17.75
CA ALA A 189 -11.21 -10.36 18.14
C ALA A 189 -11.16 -8.98 18.80
N LEU A 190 -12.14 -8.10 18.55
CA LEU A 190 -12.20 -6.74 19.09
C LEU A 190 -13.20 -6.59 20.24
N ASN A 191 -13.79 -7.69 20.72
CA ASN A 191 -14.67 -7.73 21.88
C ASN A 191 -13.88 -7.69 23.21
N ALA A 192 -12.99 -6.70 23.34
CA ALA A 192 -12.11 -6.46 24.49
C ALA A 192 -12.49 -5.12 25.13
N PRO A 193 -12.56 -5.01 26.47
CA PRO A 193 -13.62 -4.27 27.15
C PRO A 193 -13.81 -2.88 26.53
N ASN A 194 -14.85 -2.79 25.70
CA ASN A 194 -15.38 -1.59 25.06
C ASN A 194 -14.60 -1.00 23.87
N LEU A 195 -13.72 -1.74 23.19
CA LEU A 195 -13.19 -1.28 21.91
C LEU A 195 -14.25 -1.40 20.80
N GLY A 196 -14.72 -2.63 20.54
CA GLY A 196 -15.70 -2.95 19.49
C GLY A 196 -15.19 -2.71 18.08
N ALA A 197 -15.51 -3.62 17.16
CA ALA A 197 -15.24 -3.42 15.75
C ALA A 197 -16.05 -2.22 15.24
N SER A 198 -15.42 -1.32 14.50
CA SER A 198 -16.03 -0.05 14.09
C SER A 198 -16.47 -0.12 12.65
N ALA A 199 -17.76 0.01 12.45
CA ALA A 199 -18.37 0.23 11.15
C ALA A 199 -19.02 1.60 11.13
N PHE A 200 -19.45 2.04 9.95
CA PHE A 200 -20.11 3.33 9.81
C PHE A 200 -21.31 3.17 8.90
N ILE A 201 -22.44 3.80 9.22
CA ILE A 201 -23.58 3.93 8.31
C ILE A 201 -23.77 5.40 8.05
N ASN A 202 -23.70 5.83 6.79
CA ASN A 202 -23.76 7.24 6.42
C ASN A 202 -22.76 8.09 7.24
N GLY A 203 -21.62 7.49 7.59
CA GLY A 203 -20.61 8.12 8.39
C GLY A 203 -20.85 8.25 9.89
N VAL A 204 -21.96 7.71 10.41
CA VAL A 204 -22.24 7.57 11.83
C VAL A 204 -21.58 6.29 12.33
N LEU A 205 -20.79 6.40 13.41
CA LEU A 205 -20.07 5.27 13.99
C LEU A 205 -21.04 4.27 14.60
N ILE A 206 -20.93 3.02 14.14
CA ILE A 206 -21.58 1.85 14.73
C ILE A 206 -20.47 0.95 15.30
N LYS A 207 -20.60 0.55 16.56
CA LYS A 207 -19.69 -0.40 17.20
C LYS A 207 -20.33 -1.78 17.22
N LEU A 208 -19.65 -2.79 16.69
CA LEU A 208 -20.08 -4.19 16.69
C LEU A 208 -19.26 -4.98 17.71
N TYR A 209 -19.93 -5.75 18.55
CA TYR A 209 -19.31 -6.50 19.65
C TYR A 209 -19.52 -8.01 19.52
N LYS A 210 -20.63 -8.45 18.93
CA LYS A 210 -20.94 -9.88 18.77
C LYS A 210 -21.72 -10.14 17.48
N SER A 211 -21.34 -11.20 16.78
CA SER A 211 -21.98 -11.66 15.54
C SER A 211 -22.09 -13.18 15.50
N GLU A 212 -22.99 -13.69 14.68
CA GLU A 212 -23.15 -15.11 14.33
C GLU A 212 -23.13 -15.29 12.81
N ILE A 213 -22.52 -16.37 12.34
CA ILE A 213 -22.52 -16.76 10.92
C ILE A 213 -23.86 -17.43 10.61
N LEU A 214 -24.56 -16.94 9.59
CA LEU A 214 -25.79 -17.57 9.10
C LEU A 214 -25.46 -18.50 7.94
N LYS A 215 -26.04 -19.71 7.98
CA LYS A 215 -25.89 -20.71 6.90
C LYS A 215 -26.86 -20.49 5.73
N GLN A 216 -27.88 -19.65 5.92
CA GLN A 216 -28.88 -19.35 4.89
C GLN A 216 -28.35 -18.29 3.92
N GLU A 217 -28.74 -18.39 2.65
CA GLU A 217 -28.44 -17.38 1.64
C GLU A 217 -29.38 -16.17 1.76
N PHE A 218 -28.81 -14.97 1.62
CA PHE A 218 -29.55 -13.72 1.63
C PHE A 218 -29.26 -12.96 0.33
N LYS A 219 -30.30 -12.34 -0.25
CA LYS A 219 -30.17 -11.47 -1.43
C LYS A 219 -29.95 -10.03 -0.95
N GLY A 220 -28.76 -9.48 -1.20
CA GLY A 220 -28.42 -8.09 -0.90
C GLY A 220 -26.97 -7.80 -1.27
N ALA A 221 -26.60 -6.52 -1.32
CA ALA A 221 -25.21 -6.13 -1.59
C ALA A 221 -24.33 -6.28 -0.33
N ILE A 222 -23.02 -6.29 -0.53
CA ILE A 222 -22.05 -6.34 0.57
C ILE A 222 -22.23 -5.12 1.50
N GLY A 223 -22.41 -5.38 2.79
CA GLY A 223 -22.65 -4.36 3.81
C GLY A 223 -24.11 -3.92 3.95
N GLU A 224 -25.04 -4.49 3.18
CA GLU A 224 -26.47 -4.19 3.26
C GLU A 224 -27.13 -4.85 4.47
N ILE A 225 -27.93 -4.09 5.20
CA ILE A 225 -28.80 -4.61 6.26
C ILE A 225 -30.11 -5.09 5.66
N VAL A 226 -30.31 -6.40 5.63
CA VAL A 226 -31.47 -7.05 4.99
C VAL A 226 -32.56 -7.48 5.98
N SER A 227 -32.29 -7.40 7.28
CA SER A 227 -33.27 -7.65 8.34
C SER A 227 -32.88 -6.91 9.61
N VAL A 228 -33.87 -6.39 10.34
CA VAL A 228 -33.72 -5.76 11.66
C VAL A 228 -34.83 -6.29 12.56
N SER A 229 -34.49 -6.71 13.77
CA SER A 229 -35.42 -7.17 14.82
C SER A 229 -34.87 -6.84 16.20
N ASP A 230 -35.63 -7.16 17.25
CA ASP A 230 -35.21 -6.97 18.65
C ASP A 230 -33.98 -7.82 19.03
N GLU A 231 -33.70 -8.88 18.26
CA GLU A 231 -32.54 -9.76 18.47
C GLU A 231 -31.27 -9.30 17.75
N GLY A 232 -31.35 -8.21 16.97
CA GLY A 232 -30.25 -7.66 16.20
C GLY A 232 -30.58 -7.43 14.74
N PHE A 233 -29.57 -7.43 13.87
CA PHE A 233 -29.76 -7.22 12.44
C PHE A 233 -28.92 -8.17 11.61
N ILE A 234 -29.36 -8.44 10.38
CA ILE A 234 -28.65 -9.30 9.43
C ILE A 234 -28.01 -8.41 8.38
N VAL A 235 -26.71 -8.60 8.16
CA VAL A 235 -25.93 -7.91 7.14
C VAL A 235 -25.39 -8.88 6.12
N CYS A 236 -25.63 -8.60 4.83
CA CYS A 236 -25.05 -9.34 3.72
C CYS A 236 -23.55 -9.06 3.64
N THR A 237 -22.77 -10.10 3.38
CA THR A 237 -21.32 -10.03 3.25
C THR A 237 -20.90 -10.60 1.90
N LYS A 238 -19.60 -10.73 1.64
CA LYS A 238 -19.08 -11.17 0.34
C LYS A 238 -19.61 -12.53 -0.12
N ASP A 239 -19.75 -13.49 0.79
CA ASP A 239 -20.00 -14.91 0.51
C ASP A 239 -21.06 -15.53 1.43
N GLY A 240 -21.83 -14.70 2.14
CA GLY A 240 -22.83 -15.14 3.11
C GLY A 240 -23.43 -13.97 3.87
N ALA A 241 -23.87 -14.21 5.11
CA ALA A 241 -24.43 -13.17 5.97
C ALA A 241 -24.02 -13.33 7.43
N LEU A 242 -23.96 -12.19 8.14
CA LEU A 242 -23.75 -12.14 9.59
C LEU A 242 -24.99 -11.61 10.29
N LYS A 243 -25.43 -12.28 11.35
CA LYS A 243 -26.35 -11.70 12.34
C LYS A 243 -25.52 -10.95 13.37
N ILE A 244 -25.71 -9.64 13.49
CA ILE A 244 -25.08 -8.83 14.54
C ILE A 244 -26.03 -8.75 15.72
N ILE A 245 -25.60 -9.28 16.88
CA ILE A 245 -26.44 -9.50 18.06
C ILE A 245 -26.15 -8.48 19.16
N LYS A 246 -24.91 -7.97 19.20
CA LYS A 246 -24.53 -6.93 20.15
C LYS A 246 -23.79 -5.82 19.43
N TYR A 247 -24.38 -4.63 19.44
CA TYR A 247 -23.83 -3.43 18.81
C TYR A 247 -24.23 -2.17 19.58
N LYS A 248 -23.63 -1.04 19.22
CA LYS A 248 -24.00 0.30 19.68
C LYS A 248 -24.05 1.24 18.49
N GLY A 249 -25.19 1.91 18.31
CA GLY A 249 -25.48 2.80 17.18
C GLY A 249 -26.85 2.49 16.59
N GLU A 250 -27.37 3.40 15.78
CA GLU A 250 -28.67 3.24 15.12
C GLU A 250 -28.50 2.54 13.77
N VAL A 251 -29.40 1.60 13.47
CA VAL A 251 -29.43 0.84 12.23
C VAL A 251 -30.86 0.80 11.71
N ALA A 252 -31.04 0.79 10.38
CA ALA A 252 -32.34 0.65 9.74
C ALA A 252 -32.27 -0.35 8.59
N LEU A 253 -33.39 -1.00 8.30
CA LEU A 253 -33.53 -1.91 7.16
C LEU A 253 -33.15 -1.18 5.85
N GLY A 254 -32.40 -1.85 4.97
CA GLY A 254 -31.89 -1.28 3.72
C GLY A 254 -30.74 -0.29 3.88
N SER A 255 -30.25 -0.05 5.11
CA SER A 255 -29.02 0.73 5.33
C SER A 255 -27.79 -0.06 4.91
N PHE A 256 -26.74 0.66 4.49
CA PHE A 256 -25.47 0.07 4.10
C PHE A 256 -24.36 0.53 5.04
N PHE A 257 -23.50 -0.40 5.44
CA PHE A 257 -22.26 -0.04 6.08
C PHE A 257 -21.24 0.48 5.06
N ASP A 258 -20.52 1.53 5.44
CA ASP A 258 -19.39 2.08 4.71
C ASP A 258 -18.36 0.97 4.50
N THR A 259 -18.14 0.57 3.25
CA THR A 259 -17.37 -0.63 2.90
C THR A 259 -15.87 -0.53 3.21
N ARG A 260 -15.37 0.63 3.65
CA ARG A 260 -13.99 0.83 4.13
C ARG A 260 -13.96 1.66 5.42
N GLY A 261 -13.42 1.08 6.48
CA GLY A 261 -13.17 1.73 7.77
C GLY A 261 -12.54 3.12 7.72
N GLY A 262 -13.35 4.18 7.78
CA GLY A 262 -12.93 5.59 7.84
C GLY A 262 -13.38 6.28 9.13
N GLY A 263 -12.44 6.80 9.93
CA GLY A 263 -12.70 7.39 11.24
C GLY A 263 -13.16 8.84 11.15
N GLY A 264 -14.21 9.14 11.93
CA GLY A 264 -14.64 10.49 12.31
C GLY A 264 -13.81 11.05 13.47
N ASN A 265 -13.88 12.34 13.83
CA ASN A 265 -15.05 13.20 14.06
C ASN A 265 -14.74 14.68 13.70
N SER A 266 -15.68 15.62 13.54
CA SER A 266 -17.15 15.61 13.42
C SER A 266 -17.63 16.97 12.89
N SER A 267 -18.80 16.93 12.23
CA SER A 267 -19.86 17.95 12.25
C SER A 267 -19.75 19.30 11.53
N PHE A 268 -18.96 19.45 10.46
CA PHE A 268 -19.26 20.51 9.46
C PHE A 268 -18.82 20.23 8.00
N LYS A 269 -18.25 19.05 7.68
CA LYS A 269 -17.61 18.84 6.34
C LYS A 269 -17.80 17.45 5.71
N LYS A 270 -18.90 16.74 5.99
CA LYS A 270 -19.20 15.44 5.34
C LYS A 270 -20.15 15.56 4.13
N GLU A 271 -20.09 16.69 3.44
CA GLU A 271 -20.57 16.82 2.05
C GLU A 271 -19.48 16.59 0.99
N LEU A 272 -18.19 16.48 1.34
CA LEU A 272 -17.11 16.70 0.36
C LEU A 272 -16.11 15.55 0.14
N TRP A 273 -16.48 14.29 0.41
CA TRP A 273 -15.84 13.17 -0.30
C TRP A 273 -16.85 12.05 -0.61
N LYS A 274 -18.01 12.47 -1.12
CA LYS A 274 -19.11 11.66 -1.66
C LYS A 274 -18.93 11.34 -3.16
N MET A 275 -17.79 11.67 -3.76
CA MET A 275 -17.58 11.36 -5.18
C MET A 275 -17.21 9.89 -5.29
N SER A 276 -18.13 9.08 -5.83
CA SER A 276 -17.80 7.77 -6.35
C SER A 276 -16.56 7.89 -7.24
N LYS A 277 -15.66 6.91 -7.18
CA LYS A 277 -14.60 6.86 -8.17
C LYS A 277 -15.25 6.71 -9.54
N ILE A 278 -14.91 7.59 -10.48
CA ILE A 278 -15.44 7.59 -11.84
C ILE A 278 -14.35 7.00 -12.74
N SER A 279 -14.68 5.97 -13.52
CA SER A 279 -13.75 5.48 -14.54
C SER A 279 -13.62 6.50 -15.66
N LEU A 280 -12.48 6.53 -16.32
CA LEU A 280 -12.24 7.44 -17.43
C LEU A 280 -13.30 7.24 -18.53
N ASP A 281 -13.65 6.00 -18.83
CA ASP A 281 -14.70 5.66 -19.81
C ASP A 281 -16.06 6.26 -19.42
N ALA A 282 -16.45 6.17 -18.14
CA ALA A 282 -17.70 6.75 -17.66
C ALA A 282 -17.66 8.29 -17.63
N PHE A 283 -16.48 8.88 -17.40
CA PHE A 283 -16.29 10.32 -17.38
C PHE A 283 -16.36 10.92 -18.80
N LEU A 284 -15.78 10.23 -19.77
CA LEU A 284 -15.72 10.65 -21.17
C LEU A 284 -17.04 10.38 -21.91
N GLY A 285 -17.77 9.32 -21.55
CA GLY A 285 -18.93 8.87 -22.30
C GLY A 285 -18.53 8.51 -23.74
N GLU A 286 -19.26 9.04 -24.73
CA GLU A 286 -18.95 8.85 -26.15
C GLU A 286 -17.84 9.79 -26.68
N LYS A 287 -17.39 10.76 -25.87
CA LYS A 287 -16.42 11.77 -26.30
C LYS A 287 -15.02 11.35 -25.92
N SER A 288 -14.15 11.09 -26.89
CA SER A 288 -12.73 10.85 -26.62
C SER A 288 -11.85 12.07 -26.78
N GLY A 289 -10.68 12.02 -26.16
CA GLY A 289 -9.68 13.07 -26.26
C GLY A 289 -8.91 12.95 -27.58
N ASN A 290 -8.70 14.09 -28.26
CA ASN A 290 -7.73 14.17 -29.33
C ASN A 290 -6.32 14.33 -28.71
N PHE A 291 -5.50 13.29 -28.77
CA PHE A 291 -4.12 13.29 -28.27
C PHE A 291 -3.07 13.28 -29.40
N SER A 292 -3.43 13.77 -30.60
CA SER A 292 -2.49 13.88 -31.73
C SER A 292 -1.26 14.74 -31.40
N GLU A 293 -1.43 15.82 -30.64
CA GLU A 293 -0.33 16.72 -30.25
C GLU A 293 0.28 16.35 -28.89
N ASP A 294 0.03 15.14 -28.39
CA ASP A 294 0.59 14.70 -27.12
C ASP A 294 2.12 14.56 -27.19
N LEU A 295 2.80 14.93 -26.09
CA LEU A 295 4.27 14.89 -25.97
C LEU A 295 4.84 13.51 -26.33
N TYR A 296 4.16 12.43 -25.95
CA TYR A 296 4.65 11.07 -26.18
C TYR A 296 4.65 10.67 -27.66
N PHE A 297 3.99 11.43 -28.53
CA PHE A 297 4.07 11.30 -29.98
C PHE A 297 5.12 12.23 -30.62
N SER A 298 5.92 12.94 -29.81
CA SER A 298 6.98 13.84 -30.31
C SER A 298 8.31 13.11 -30.54
N LYS A 299 8.97 13.49 -31.63
CA LYS A 299 10.29 12.96 -31.99
C LYS A 299 11.37 13.34 -30.99
N GLU A 300 11.31 14.56 -30.46
CA GLU A 300 12.26 15.07 -29.47
C GLU A 300 12.22 14.23 -28.19
N TYR A 301 11.03 13.83 -27.74
CA TYR A 301 10.87 12.95 -26.59
C TYR A 301 11.37 11.53 -26.88
N ALA A 302 11.00 10.96 -28.03
CA ALA A 302 11.43 9.61 -28.40
C ALA A 302 12.96 9.49 -28.49
N LYS A 303 13.66 10.53 -29.00
CA LYS A 303 15.12 10.57 -29.10
C LYS A 303 15.85 10.39 -27.76
N LEU A 304 15.19 10.61 -26.63
CA LEU A 304 15.76 10.34 -25.30
C LEU A 304 16.06 8.85 -25.07
N TYR A 305 15.36 7.96 -25.79
CA TYR A 305 15.39 6.53 -25.55
C TYR A 305 16.05 5.71 -26.67
N GLY A 306 16.38 6.33 -27.81
CA GLY A 306 17.14 5.68 -28.90
C GLY A 306 16.80 6.18 -30.30
N GLU A 307 17.10 5.33 -31.29
CA GLU A 307 16.76 5.54 -32.70
C GLU A 307 15.24 5.57 -32.89
N VAL A 308 14.73 6.60 -33.56
CA VAL A 308 13.29 6.84 -33.67
C VAL A 308 12.75 6.30 -35.00
N PHE A 309 11.69 5.51 -34.91
CA PHE A 309 10.86 5.08 -36.03
C PHE A 309 9.54 5.85 -36.00
N GLU A 310 9.18 6.51 -37.10
CA GLU A 310 7.93 7.25 -37.27
C GLU A 310 7.13 6.60 -38.39
N PHE A 311 5.83 6.44 -38.18
CA PHE A 311 4.92 5.95 -39.20
C PHE A 311 3.61 6.73 -39.17
N SER A 312 3.12 7.10 -40.35
CA SER A 312 1.80 7.66 -40.55
C SER A 312 1.12 7.02 -41.76
N PHE A 313 -0.20 6.96 -41.71
CA PHE A 313 -1.05 6.47 -42.78
C PHE A 313 -2.30 7.35 -42.87
N GLU A 314 -2.61 7.82 -44.07
CA GLU A 314 -3.75 8.71 -44.31
C GLU A 314 -4.56 8.22 -45.51
N LYS A 315 -5.89 8.22 -45.38
CA LYS A 315 -6.82 7.87 -46.46
C LYS A 315 -8.17 8.54 -46.22
N ASN A 316 -8.68 9.27 -47.21
CA ASN A 316 -10.01 9.92 -47.16
C ASN A 316 -10.24 10.78 -45.90
N GLY A 317 -9.21 11.51 -45.45
CA GLY A 317 -9.26 12.35 -44.23
C GLY A 317 -9.14 11.59 -42.90
N ALA A 318 -9.16 10.26 -42.92
CA ALA A 318 -8.77 9.44 -41.77
C ALA A 318 -7.24 9.34 -41.70
N PHE A 319 -6.70 9.42 -40.49
CA PHE A 319 -5.28 9.47 -40.19
C PHE A 319 -4.94 8.53 -39.04
N PHE A 320 -3.83 7.80 -39.19
CA PHE A 320 -3.22 6.93 -38.20
C PHE A 320 -1.74 7.29 -38.06
N LYS A 321 -1.20 7.34 -36.85
CA LYS A 321 0.24 7.48 -36.62
C LYS A 321 0.73 6.72 -35.40
N THR A 322 2.04 6.49 -35.39
CA THR A 322 2.77 5.96 -34.25
C THR A 322 4.22 6.44 -34.26
N ILE A 323 4.82 6.47 -33.08
CA ILE A 323 6.25 6.70 -32.89
C ILE A 323 6.81 5.60 -31.99
N ALA A 324 7.98 5.10 -32.35
CA ALA A 324 8.61 3.99 -31.65
C ALA A 324 10.13 4.19 -31.56
N ILE A 325 10.74 3.48 -30.62
CA ILE A 325 12.17 3.28 -30.57
C ILE A 325 12.49 2.00 -31.33
N LYS A 326 13.28 2.13 -32.39
CA LYS A 326 13.83 1.01 -33.13
C LYS A 326 15.07 0.51 -32.40
N LYS A 327 15.10 -0.78 -32.07
CA LYS A 327 16.26 -1.41 -31.43
C LYS A 327 16.65 -2.65 -32.19
N GLN A 328 17.96 -2.82 -32.39
CA GLN A 328 18.50 -4.06 -32.92
C GLN A 328 18.37 -5.15 -31.87
N ILE A 329 17.86 -6.31 -32.27
CA ILE A 329 17.79 -7.48 -31.41
C ILE A 329 19.21 -8.09 -31.34
N PRO A 330 19.79 -8.25 -30.13
CA PRO A 330 21.16 -8.75 -29.98
C PRO A 330 21.39 -10.06 -30.73
N ASN A 331 22.54 -10.19 -31.36
CA ASN A 331 22.95 -11.38 -32.13
C ASN A 331 22.01 -11.75 -33.29
N SER A 332 21.31 -10.78 -33.87
CA SER A 332 20.46 -11.01 -35.03
C SER A 332 20.48 -9.82 -36.02
N PRO A 333 20.09 -10.04 -37.29
CA PRO A 333 19.91 -8.96 -38.26
C PRO A 333 18.57 -8.22 -38.08
N PHE A 334 17.76 -8.63 -37.11
CA PHE A 334 16.39 -8.15 -36.93
C PHE A 334 16.32 -7.00 -35.93
N PHE A 335 15.26 -6.22 -36.08
CA PHE A 335 14.92 -5.12 -35.19
C PHE A 335 13.57 -5.39 -34.52
N ASP A 336 13.37 -4.79 -33.37
CA ASP A 336 12.04 -4.63 -32.80
C ASP A 336 11.74 -3.16 -32.53
N LEU A 337 10.44 -2.87 -32.40
CA LEU A 337 9.94 -1.57 -32.00
C LEU A 337 9.48 -1.62 -30.55
N GLN A 338 9.73 -0.55 -29.83
CA GLN A 338 9.16 -0.34 -28.51
C GLN A 338 8.67 1.10 -28.40
N SER A 339 7.47 1.28 -27.87
CA SER A 339 7.01 2.59 -27.41
C SER A 339 8.06 3.26 -26.51
N PRO A 340 8.41 4.55 -26.73
CA PRO A 340 9.05 5.37 -25.72
C PRO A 340 8.37 5.21 -24.34
N TYR A 341 9.11 5.40 -23.26
CA TYR A 341 8.54 5.34 -21.92
C TYR A 341 7.39 6.36 -21.77
N GLY A 342 6.27 5.96 -21.16
CA GLY A 342 5.04 6.75 -21.15
C GLY A 342 3.91 6.09 -21.94
N TYR A 343 3.03 6.89 -22.53
CA TYR A 343 1.80 6.44 -23.21
C TYR A 343 1.87 6.66 -24.73
N SER A 344 2.98 6.24 -25.34
CA SER A 344 3.14 6.26 -26.79
C SER A 344 2.62 4.95 -27.38
N GLY A 345 1.61 5.02 -28.24
CA GLY A 345 1.02 3.84 -28.87
C GLY A 345 0.61 4.16 -30.29
N PHE A 346 -0.64 3.88 -30.60
CA PHE A 346 -1.27 4.34 -31.82
C PHE A 346 -2.08 5.59 -31.53
N TYR A 347 -2.20 6.45 -32.53
CA TYR A 347 -3.20 7.51 -32.58
C TYR A 347 -3.93 7.38 -33.91
N ALA A 348 -5.25 7.33 -33.86
CA ALA A 348 -6.09 7.51 -35.04
C ALA A 348 -7.18 8.52 -34.76
N ASN A 349 -7.51 9.35 -35.75
CA ASN A 349 -8.61 10.32 -35.65
C ASN A 349 -9.98 9.70 -36.00
N THR A 350 -10.04 8.39 -36.24
CA THR A 350 -11.24 7.64 -36.61
C THR A 350 -11.32 6.33 -35.82
N ASN A 351 -12.52 5.78 -35.71
CA ASN A 351 -12.82 4.46 -35.18
C ASN A 351 -13.27 3.46 -36.27
N ASP A 352 -13.16 3.83 -37.56
CA ASP A 352 -13.45 2.93 -38.67
C ASP A 352 -12.47 1.74 -38.68
N GLU A 353 -12.97 0.57 -38.30
CA GLU A 353 -12.18 -0.66 -38.24
C GLU A 353 -11.57 -1.03 -39.61
N SER A 354 -12.21 -0.68 -40.73
CA SER A 354 -11.69 -0.97 -42.07
C SER A 354 -10.44 -0.14 -42.34
N PHE A 355 -10.49 1.15 -41.99
CA PHE A 355 -9.33 2.03 -42.06
C PHE A 355 -8.21 1.56 -41.12
N LEU A 356 -8.53 1.21 -39.88
CA LEU A 356 -7.54 0.77 -38.90
C LEU A 356 -6.83 -0.52 -39.34
N LYS A 357 -7.55 -1.49 -39.93
CA LYS A 357 -6.96 -2.70 -40.52
C LYS A 357 -5.99 -2.36 -41.64
N LEU A 358 -6.38 -1.49 -42.57
CA LEU A 358 -5.51 -1.04 -43.66
C LEU A 358 -4.25 -0.33 -43.14
N ALA A 359 -4.39 0.49 -42.09
CA ALA A 359 -3.27 1.18 -41.47
C ALA A 359 -2.28 0.18 -40.83
N LEU A 360 -2.79 -0.83 -40.10
CA LEU A 360 -1.95 -1.89 -39.50
C LEU A 360 -1.26 -2.76 -40.57
N GLU A 361 -1.93 -3.07 -41.68
CA GLU A 361 -1.32 -3.78 -42.80
C GLU A 361 -0.20 -2.96 -43.46
N SER A 362 -0.41 -1.66 -43.63
CA SER A 362 0.61 -0.73 -44.16
C SER A 362 1.80 -0.62 -43.20
N LEU A 363 1.55 -0.52 -41.90
CA LEU A 363 2.58 -0.54 -40.86
C LEU A 363 3.38 -1.85 -40.92
N LYS A 364 2.71 -3.00 -41.06
CA LYS A 364 3.36 -4.31 -41.20
C LYS A 364 4.27 -4.37 -42.43
N LYS A 365 3.82 -3.87 -43.58
CA LYS A 365 4.65 -3.82 -44.81
C LYS A 365 5.89 -2.96 -44.60
N ARG A 366 5.73 -1.79 -43.96
CA ARG A 366 6.87 -0.91 -43.64
C ARG A 366 7.83 -1.54 -42.64
N ALA A 367 7.31 -2.22 -41.62
CA ALA A 367 8.13 -2.90 -40.63
C ALA A 367 8.99 -4.01 -41.28
N LEU A 368 8.36 -4.85 -42.10
CA LEU A 368 9.04 -5.95 -42.78
C LEU A 368 10.12 -5.46 -43.75
N SER A 369 9.92 -4.34 -44.46
CA SER A 369 10.96 -3.78 -45.35
C SER A 369 12.17 -3.22 -44.61
N GLU A 370 12.07 -3.04 -43.29
CA GLU A 370 13.16 -2.60 -42.41
C GLU A 370 13.68 -3.71 -41.48
N ASN A 371 13.35 -4.99 -41.76
CA ASN A 371 13.69 -6.15 -40.93
C ASN A 371 13.18 -6.05 -39.48
N ILE A 372 12.06 -5.37 -39.27
CA ILE A 372 11.41 -5.24 -37.96
C ILE A 372 10.42 -6.40 -37.78
N ILE A 373 10.58 -7.18 -36.71
CA ILE A 373 9.79 -8.41 -36.51
C ILE A 373 8.64 -8.27 -35.52
N ALA A 374 8.71 -7.32 -34.59
CA ALA A 374 7.69 -7.13 -33.55
C ALA A 374 7.66 -5.69 -33.03
N PHE A 375 6.55 -5.32 -32.38
CA PHE A 375 6.34 -4.02 -31.77
C PHE A 375 5.64 -4.15 -30.42
N PHE A 376 6.30 -3.74 -29.34
CA PHE A 376 5.68 -3.57 -28.02
C PHE A 376 5.12 -2.15 -27.82
N LEU A 377 3.85 -2.07 -27.42
CA LEU A 377 3.04 -0.86 -27.36
C LEU A 377 2.63 -0.50 -25.93
N ARG A 378 2.67 0.80 -25.60
CA ARG A 378 2.12 1.38 -24.37
C ARG A 378 0.96 2.32 -24.73
N LEU A 379 -0.26 1.81 -24.72
CA LEU A 379 -1.41 2.52 -25.29
C LEU A 379 -1.81 3.75 -24.47
N HIS A 380 -2.29 4.77 -25.16
CA HIS A 380 -2.77 6.00 -24.54
C HIS A 380 -4.10 5.77 -23.81
N PRO A 381 -4.28 6.23 -22.56
CA PRO A 381 -5.51 5.97 -21.80
C PRO A 381 -6.78 6.57 -22.41
N PHE A 382 -6.64 7.57 -23.28
CA PHE A 382 -7.75 8.24 -23.96
C PHE A 382 -8.01 7.71 -25.39
N ASP A 383 -7.36 6.62 -25.78
CA ASP A 383 -7.57 6.00 -27.10
C ASP A 383 -8.96 5.33 -27.16
N THR A 384 -9.73 5.63 -28.20
CA THR A 384 -11.05 5.01 -28.45
C THR A 384 -10.98 3.65 -29.08
N ASN A 385 -9.84 3.32 -29.68
CA ASN A 385 -9.69 2.12 -30.49
C ASN A 385 -9.16 0.94 -29.66
N LEU A 386 -9.12 1.06 -28.32
CA LEU A 386 -8.68 -0.01 -27.41
C LEU A 386 -9.42 -1.33 -27.67
N GLY A 387 -10.74 -1.29 -27.84
CA GLY A 387 -11.55 -2.49 -28.13
C GLY A 387 -11.29 -3.09 -29.53
N PHE A 388 -10.86 -2.27 -30.49
CA PHE A 388 -10.37 -2.76 -31.78
C PHE A 388 -9.02 -3.45 -31.62
N TYR A 389 -8.07 -2.82 -30.90
CA TYR A 389 -6.74 -3.38 -30.68
C TYR A 389 -6.76 -4.69 -29.89
N GLU A 390 -7.62 -4.80 -28.88
CA GLU A 390 -7.79 -6.04 -28.10
C GLU A 390 -8.11 -7.26 -28.98
N LYS A 391 -8.85 -7.04 -30.08
CA LYS A 391 -9.27 -8.11 -31.00
C LYS A 391 -8.28 -8.39 -32.13
N HIS A 392 -7.40 -7.43 -32.45
CA HIS A 392 -6.61 -7.45 -33.68
C HIS A 392 -5.09 -7.43 -33.46
N LEU A 393 -4.62 -7.18 -32.23
CA LEU A 393 -3.19 -7.24 -31.90
C LEU A 393 -2.83 -8.60 -31.29
N ASP A 394 -1.62 -9.09 -31.56
CA ASP A 394 -1.14 -10.41 -31.09
C ASP A 394 -1.01 -10.50 -29.57
N PHE A 395 -0.90 -9.36 -28.89
CA PHE A 395 -0.90 -9.25 -27.44
C PHE A 395 -1.66 -8.01 -27.01
N PHE A 396 -2.51 -8.16 -26.01
CA PHE A 396 -3.22 -7.05 -25.38
C PHE A 396 -3.46 -7.38 -23.91
N LYS A 397 -3.03 -6.51 -23.01
CA LYS A 397 -3.14 -6.75 -21.57
C LYS A 397 -3.35 -5.45 -20.83
N LYS A 398 -4.33 -5.45 -19.92
CA LYS A 398 -4.40 -4.45 -18.86
C LYS A 398 -3.21 -4.61 -17.92
N GLU A 399 -2.33 -3.62 -17.91
CA GLU A 399 -1.11 -3.67 -17.12
C GLU A 399 -1.34 -3.18 -15.68
N ARG A 400 -2.00 -2.03 -15.51
CA ARG A 400 -2.34 -1.49 -14.18
C ARG A 400 -3.43 -0.44 -14.20
N GLN A 401 -3.99 -0.14 -13.03
CA GLN A 401 -4.83 1.06 -12.86
C GLN A 401 -3.98 2.34 -12.71
N ILE A 402 -4.48 3.45 -13.26
CA ILE A 402 -3.84 4.76 -13.19
C ILE A 402 -4.77 5.82 -12.59
N VAL A 403 -4.18 6.88 -12.06
CA VAL A 403 -4.90 8.03 -11.48
C VAL A 403 -4.78 9.23 -12.41
N LEU A 404 -5.90 9.89 -12.66
CA LEU A 404 -5.97 11.08 -13.51
C LEU A 404 -6.52 12.27 -12.71
N ILE A 405 -5.96 13.45 -12.90
CA ILE A 405 -6.48 14.70 -12.36
C ILE A 405 -7.26 15.41 -13.46
N ASN A 406 -8.51 15.76 -13.19
CA ASN A 406 -9.29 16.62 -14.09
C ASN A 406 -8.99 18.09 -13.80
N CYS A 407 -8.28 18.74 -14.72
CA CYS A 407 -7.88 20.15 -14.68
C CYS A 407 -8.78 21.06 -15.54
N THR A 408 -9.85 20.55 -16.15
CA THR A 408 -10.82 21.38 -16.91
C THR A 408 -11.68 22.28 -16.01
N GLN A 409 -11.70 21.98 -14.71
CA GLN A 409 -12.37 22.77 -13.67
C GLN A 409 -11.37 23.73 -12.99
N ASP A 410 -11.89 24.74 -12.30
CA ASP A 410 -11.07 25.64 -11.50
C ASP A 410 -10.33 24.87 -10.37
N PHE A 411 -9.20 25.40 -9.93
CA PHE A 411 -8.32 24.70 -9.00
C PHE A 411 -8.98 24.47 -7.62
N ALA A 412 -9.86 25.37 -7.17
CA ALA A 412 -10.58 25.18 -5.92
C ALA A 412 -11.58 24.02 -6.03
N SER A 413 -12.27 23.90 -7.16
CA SER A 413 -13.14 22.75 -7.47
C SER A 413 -12.36 21.45 -7.64
N LEU A 414 -11.18 21.48 -8.30
CA LEU A 414 -10.27 20.34 -8.40
C LEU A 414 -9.91 19.79 -7.02
N ARG A 415 -9.52 20.67 -6.07
CA ARG A 415 -9.21 20.28 -4.70
C ARG A 415 -10.39 19.67 -3.94
N LYS A 416 -11.64 19.81 -4.40
CA LYS A 416 -12.80 19.09 -3.80
C LYS A 416 -12.72 17.59 -4.07
N ALA A 417 -12.03 17.17 -5.14
CA ALA A 417 -11.80 15.75 -5.42
C ALA A 417 -10.73 15.12 -4.51
N TYR A 418 -9.98 15.92 -3.74
CA TYR A 418 -8.97 15.42 -2.82
C TYR A 418 -9.62 14.75 -1.61
N SER A 419 -9.03 13.63 -1.18
CA SER A 419 -9.41 13.04 0.10
C SER A 419 -9.18 14.06 1.25
N PRO A 420 -10.03 14.07 2.29
CA PRO A 420 -9.88 15.01 3.40
C PRO A 420 -8.49 14.97 4.05
N ARG A 421 -7.88 13.76 4.12
CA ARG A 421 -6.54 13.55 4.67
C ARG A 421 -5.47 14.22 3.81
N ILE A 422 -5.48 14.03 2.48
CA ILE A 422 -4.47 14.64 1.62
C ILE A 422 -4.67 16.16 1.59
N LEU A 423 -5.92 16.64 1.58
CA LEU A 423 -6.22 18.06 1.62
C LEU A 423 -5.65 18.73 2.88
N SER A 424 -5.75 18.07 4.04
CA SER A 424 -5.13 18.53 5.28
C SER A 424 -3.60 18.58 5.18
N TYR A 425 -2.98 17.51 4.66
CA TYR A 425 -1.51 17.43 4.51
C TYR A 425 -0.98 18.51 3.58
N VAL A 426 -1.63 18.68 2.43
CA VAL A 426 -1.28 19.68 1.43
C VAL A 426 -1.43 21.09 2.00
N LYS A 427 -2.53 21.40 2.68
CA LYS A 427 -2.73 22.73 3.29
C LYS A 427 -1.65 23.06 4.31
N LYS A 428 -1.28 22.10 5.16
CA LYS A 428 -0.19 22.27 6.12
C LYS A 428 1.15 22.46 5.41
N ALA A 429 1.47 21.58 4.48
CA ALA A 429 2.75 21.60 3.76
C ALA A 429 2.90 22.88 2.90
N ARG A 430 1.86 23.32 2.20
CA ARG A 430 1.86 24.57 1.41
C ARG A 430 2.03 25.83 2.27
N LYS A 431 1.73 25.77 3.58
CA LYS A 431 1.96 26.87 4.52
C LYS A 431 3.41 26.92 5.03
N GLU A 432 4.04 25.75 5.18
CA GLU A 432 5.37 25.63 5.79
C GLU A 432 6.50 25.59 4.75
N LEU A 433 6.22 25.13 3.53
CA LEU A 433 7.24 24.85 2.52
C LEU A 433 7.28 25.94 1.44
N THR A 434 8.48 26.30 1.04
CA THR A 434 8.71 27.09 -0.17
C THR A 434 8.76 26.16 -1.37
N ILE A 435 7.92 26.41 -2.38
CA ILE A 435 7.93 25.65 -3.64
C ILE A 435 8.44 26.55 -4.76
N SER A 436 9.42 26.06 -5.51
CA SER A 436 10.04 26.78 -6.63
C SER A 436 10.21 25.91 -7.86
N PHE A 437 10.18 26.54 -9.03
CA PHE A 437 10.61 25.93 -10.29
C PHE A 437 12.15 25.80 -10.30
N CYS A 438 12.65 24.78 -10.97
CA CYS A 438 14.07 24.50 -11.09
C CYS A 438 14.52 24.55 -12.54
N ASP A 439 15.67 25.17 -12.77
CA ASP A 439 16.41 25.12 -14.03
C ASP A 439 17.50 24.02 -14.01
N SER A 440 18.28 23.94 -15.08
CA SER A 440 19.33 22.93 -15.26
C SER A 440 20.41 22.94 -14.17
N THR A 441 20.57 24.02 -13.40
CA THR A 441 21.54 24.06 -12.29
C THR A 441 21.18 23.07 -11.18
N TYR A 442 19.92 22.64 -11.09
CA TYR A 442 19.43 21.67 -10.12
C TYR A 442 19.54 20.21 -10.56
N ALA A 443 19.94 19.92 -11.82
CA ALA A 443 19.98 18.56 -12.35
C ALA A 443 20.81 17.61 -11.48
N LYS A 444 21.99 18.05 -11.03
CA LYS A 444 22.87 17.29 -10.14
C LYS A 444 22.29 17.06 -8.75
N ALA A 445 21.62 18.07 -8.18
CA ALA A 445 20.99 17.95 -6.86
C ALA A 445 19.80 16.98 -6.90
N PHE A 446 19.03 17.03 -7.99
CA PHE A 446 17.91 16.11 -8.21
C PHE A 446 18.41 14.68 -8.40
N CYS A 447 19.38 14.44 -9.29
CA CYS A 447 19.98 13.12 -9.50
C CYS A 447 20.42 12.47 -8.17
N LYS A 448 21.15 13.21 -7.34
CA LYS A 448 21.61 12.73 -6.02
C LYS A 448 20.47 12.38 -5.06
N LEU A 449 19.42 13.21 -4.96
CA LEU A 449 18.29 12.91 -4.07
C LEU A 449 17.44 11.75 -4.62
N TYR A 450 17.33 11.65 -5.94
CA TYR A 450 16.60 10.59 -6.62
C TYR A 450 17.24 9.23 -6.39
N GLU A 451 18.55 9.12 -6.57
CA GLU A 451 19.32 7.91 -6.28
C GLU A 451 19.12 7.46 -4.83
N LYS A 452 19.24 8.37 -3.86
CA LYS A 452 18.93 8.08 -2.44
C LYS A 452 17.50 7.58 -2.23
N THR A 453 16.54 8.13 -2.98
CA THR A 453 15.14 7.72 -2.92
C THR A 453 14.94 6.30 -3.46
N MET A 454 15.58 5.97 -4.60
CA MET A 454 15.52 4.64 -5.20
C MET A 454 16.19 3.57 -4.31
N LEU A 455 17.37 3.88 -3.76
CA LEU A 455 18.06 3.02 -2.81
C LEU A 455 17.20 2.72 -1.56
N ARG A 456 16.60 3.77 -0.97
CA ARG A 456 15.69 3.62 0.18
C ARG A 456 14.49 2.74 -0.15
N ASN A 457 13.95 2.86 -1.36
CA ASN A 457 12.78 2.11 -1.81
C ASN A 457 13.12 0.69 -2.31
N LYS A 458 14.41 0.30 -2.34
CA LYS A 458 14.90 -0.96 -2.93
C LYS A 458 14.38 -1.14 -4.37
N ALA A 459 14.45 -0.08 -5.16
CA ALA A 459 13.98 -0.08 -6.54
C ALA A 459 14.83 -1.01 -7.43
N ASP A 460 14.24 -1.53 -8.50
CA ASP A 460 14.96 -2.28 -9.53
C ASP A 460 16.01 -1.40 -10.23
N SER A 461 17.08 -2.02 -10.74
CA SER A 461 18.13 -1.38 -11.53
C SER A 461 17.61 -0.50 -12.68
N PHE A 462 16.46 -0.87 -13.27
CA PHE A 462 15.78 -0.11 -14.32
C PHE A 462 15.40 1.32 -13.91
N TYR A 463 15.18 1.56 -12.61
CA TYR A 463 14.84 2.89 -12.08
C TYR A 463 16.05 3.74 -11.74
N PHE A 464 17.29 3.29 -12.01
CA PHE A 464 18.49 4.08 -11.80
C PHE A 464 18.90 4.77 -13.10
N PHE A 465 18.88 6.11 -13.08
CA PHE A 465 19.28 6.95 -14.20
C PHE A 465 20.59 7.67 -13.90
N ASP A 466 21.44 7.84 -14.91
CA ASP A 466 22.71 8.56 -14.78
C ASP A 466 22.54 10.08 -14.82
N GLN A 467 23.63 10.81 -14.56
CA GLN A 467 23.61 12.28 -14.57
C GLN A 467 23.24 12.85 -15.96
N LYS A 468 23.70 12.20 -17.04
CA LYS A 468 23.43 12.65 -18.43
C LYS A 468 21.94 12.63 -18.74
N TYR A 469 21.22 11.64 -18.23
CA TYR A 469 19.77 11.57 -18.33
C TYR A 469 19.11 12.78 -17.67
N PHE A 470 19.50 13.15 -16.45
CA PHE A 470 18.97 14.35 -15.78
C PHE A 470 19.35 15.62 -16.55
N ASP A 471 20.60 15.77 -16.99
CA ASP A 471 21.01 16.96 -17.74
C ASP A 471 20.16 17.12 -19.01
N THR A 472 19.95 16.03 -19.75
CA THR A 472 19.11 16.01 -20.96
C THR A 472 17.64 16.30 -20.61
N LEU A 473 17.12 15.72 -19.54
CA LEU A 473 15.74 15.94 -19.07
C LEU A 473 15.44 17.42 -18.86
N PHE A 474 16.38 18.18 -18.29
CA PHE A 474 16.23 19.62 -18.08
C PHE A 474 16.30 20.46 -19.36
N THR A 475 16.76 19.91 -20.49
CA THR A 475 16.78 20.62 -21.78
C THR A 475 15.45 20.59 -22.53
N LEU A 476 14.56 19.67 -22.17
CA LEU A 476 13.28 19.51 -22.84
C LEU A 476 12.36 20.70 -22.53
N LYS A 477 11.80 21.32 -23.56
CA LYS A 477 10.92 22.50 -23.40
C LYS A 477 9.68 22.22 -22.56
N GLN A 478 9.18 20.99 -22.61
CA GLN A 478 7.99 20.52 -21.91
C GLN A 478 8.29 20.06 -20.48
N ASN A 479 9.55 20.11 -20.05
CA ASN A 479 9.97 19.65 -18.74
C ASN A 479 9.68 20.69 -17.66
N VAL A 480 9.05 20.26 -16.57
CA VAL A 480 8.80 21.08 -15.38
C VAL A 480 9.36 20.35 -14.18
N VAL A 481 10.33 20.97 -13.49
CA VAL A 481 10.86 20.44 -12.24
C VAL A 481 10.51 21.40 -11.12
N LEU A 482 9.91 20.85 -10.07
CA LEU A 482 9.55 21.56 -8.86
C LEU A 482 10.38 21.06 -7.69
N ARG A 483 10.73 21.99 -6.79
CA ARG A 483 11.45 21.71 -5.54
C ARG A 483 10.65 22.23 -4.35
N ALA A 484 10.65 21.45 -3.28
CA ALA A 484 10.07 21.85 -2.00
C ALA A 484 11.18 22.00 -0.97
N GLU A 485 11.22 23.15 -0.31
CA GLU A 485 12.25 23.56 0.64
C GLU A 485 11.63 23.95 1.99
N PHE A 486 12.36 23.65 3.07
CA PHE A 486 12.05 24.09 4.42
C PHE A 486 13.34 24.58 5.08
N GLU A 487 13.36 25.83 5.56
CA GLU A 487 14.52 26.43 6.25
C GLU A 487 15.84 26.25 5.46
N GLY A 488 15.82 26.51 4.15
CA GLY A 488 17.00 26.37 3.26
C GLY A 488 17.36 24.92 2.88
N LYS A 489 16.72 23.91 3.47
CA LYS A 489 16.94 22.49 3.16
C LYS A 489 15.94 22.00 2.11
N THR A 490 16.46 21.45 1.01
CA THR A 490 15.63 20.78 0.01
C THR A 490 15.08 19.46 0.55
N LEU A 491 13.76 19.33 0.61
CA LEU A 491 13.07 18.13 1.10
C LEU A 491 12.62 17.20 -0.02
N ALA A 492 12.26 17.76 -1.18
CA ALA A 492 11.79 16.98 -2.32
C ALA A 492 12.00 17.69 -3.66
N PHE A 493 12.13 16.86 -4.71
CA PHE A 493 11.98 17.23 -6.11
C PHE A 493 10.88 16.40 -6.76
N ALA A 494 10.17 16.99 -7.71
CA ALA A 494 9.26 16.27 -8.58
C ALA A 494 9.40 16.79 -10.01
N ASN A 495 9.46 15.85 -10.94
CA ASN A 495 9.53 16.08 -12.37
C ASN A 495 8.19 15.78 -13.03
N PHE A 496 7.82 16.66 -13.94
CA PHE A 496 6.62 16.56 -14.74
C PHE A 496 6.91 16.94 -16.18
N PHE A 497 6.06 16.44 -17.07
CA PHE A 497 5.97 16.93 -18.43
C PHE A 497 4.66 17.65 -18.66
N ILE A 498 4.69 18.77 -19.38
CA ILE A 498 3.51 19.55 -19.74
C ILE A 498 3.36 19.62 -21.26
N GLY A 499 2.27 19.06 -21.76
CA GLY A 499 1.81 19.21 -23.14
C GLY A 499 0.65 20.21 -23.23
N LYS A 500 -0.02 20.22 -24.39
CA LYS A 500 -1.16 21.10 -24.65
C LYS A 500 -2.40 20.69 -23.86
N GLU A 501 -2.84 19.44 -23.99
CA GLU A 501 -4.02 18.93 -23.28
C GLU A 501 -3.67 18.07 -22.07
N PHE A 502 -2.52 17.41 -22.10
CA PHE A 502 -2.10 16.46 -21.07
C PHE A 502 -0.82 16.89 -20.40
N ALA A 503 -0.71 16.56 -19.11
CA ALA A 503 0.54 16.63 -18.35
C ALA A 503 0.78 15.31 -17.63
N TYR A 504 2.04 15.04 -17.31
CA TYR A 504 2.48 13.73 -16.82
C TYR A 504 3.35 13.88 -15.60
N TYR A 505 3.06 13.07 -14.59
CA TYR A 505 4.00 12.85 -13.49
C TYR A 505 5.06 11.83 -13.90
N HIS A 506 6.33 12.20 -13.82
CA HIS A 506 7.43 11.36 -14.31
C HIS A 506 8.29 10.81 -13.17
N LEU A 507 9.06 11.67 -12.50
CA LEU A 507 9.99 11.27 -11.42
C LEU A 507 9.72 12.05 -10.13
N SER A 508 10.04 11.44 -8.99
CA SER A 508 10.16 12.20 -7.73
C SER A 508 11.25 11.66 -6.83
N ALA A 509 11.76 12.57 -6.00
CA ALA A 509 12.80 12.31 -5.03
C ALA A 509 12.47 13.05 -3.73
N ASN A 510 12.65 12.43 -2.58
CA ASN A 510 12.30 13.06 -1.30
C ASN A 510 13.03 12.45 -0.11
N CYS A 511 13.02 13.16 1.03
CA CYS A 511 13.50 12.66 2.32
C CYS A 511 12.40 12.17 3.29
N ASN A 512 11.15 11.97 2.82
CA ASN A 512 9.98 11.58 3.63
C ASN A 512 9.60 12.56 4.77
N GLU A 513 9.91 13.85 4.62
CA GLU A 513 9.58 14.89 5.60
C GLU A 513 8.43 15.79 5.13
N ARG A 514 7.62 16.28 6.09
CA ARG A 514 6.60 17.34 5.94
C ARG A 514 5.60 17.18 4.78
N ASN A 515 5.40 15.97 4.28
CA ASN A 515 4.56 15.69 3.11
C ASN A 515 4.95 16.52 1.88
N ALA A 516 6.25 16.83 1.70
CA ALA A 516 6.74 17.69 0.63
C ALA A 516 6.28 17.27 -0.78
N ASN A 517 6.30 15.97 -1.09
CA ASN A 517 5.78 15.44 -2.35
C ASN A 517 4.30 15.78 -2.60
N ALA A 518 3.46 15.78 -1.56
CA ALA A 518 2.06 16.12 -1.71
C ALA A 518 1.86 17.61 -2.06
N ALA A 519 2.68 18.48 -1.49
CA ALA A 519 2.67 19.90 -1.80
C ALA A 519 3.16 20.20 -3.23
N LEU A 520 4.15 19.44 -3.72
CA LEU A 520 4.63 19.53 -5.10
C LEU A 520 3.55 19.14 -6.11
N LEU A 521 2.86 18.02 -5.88
CA LEU A 521 1.75 17.58 -6.73
C LEU A 521 0.62 18.62 -6.77
N ASP A 522 0.21 19.10 -5.59
CA ASP A 522 -0.86 20.08 -5.49
C ASP A 522 -0.52 21.41 -6.17
N PHE A 523 0.71 21.92 -6.00
CA PHE A 523 1.17 23.11 -6.73
C PHE A 523 1.23 22.87 -8.25
N PHE A 524 1.63 21.66 -8.67
CA PHE A 524 1.65 21.32 -10.09
C PHE A 524 0.24 21.32 -10.68
N PHE A 525 -0.77 20.82 -9.96
CA PHE A 525 -2.15 20.82 -10.46
C PHE A 525 -2.71 22.25 -10.56
N GLU A 526 -2.36 23.11 -9.60
CA GLU A 526 -2.66 24.55 -9.66
C GLU A 526 -2.08 25.18 -10.95
N PHE A 527 -0.81 24.91 -11.20
CA PHE A 527 -0.10 25.38 -12.39
C PHE A 527 -0.72 24.84 -13.69
N CYS A 528 -1.08 23.55 -13.75
CA CYS A 528 -1.72 22.95 -14.91
C CYS A 528 -3.09 23.56 -15.21
N THR A 529 -3.92 23.78 -14.19
CA THR A 529 -5.22 24.45 -14.36
C THR A 529 -5.04 25.87 -14.90
N GLN A 530 -4.05 26.62 -14.42
CA GLN A 530 -3.74 27.97 -14.93
C GLN A 530 -3.22 27.96 -16.38
N LYS A 531 -2.52 26.91 -16.79
CA LYS A 531 -2.00 26.73 -18.16
C LYS A 531 -3.03 26.19 -19.15
N GLY A 532 -4.25 25.85 -18.70
CA GLY A 532 -5.30 25.29 -19.56
C GLY A 532 -5.07 23.82 -19.95
N VAL A 533 -4.22 23.09 -19.21
CA VAL A 533 -4.07 21.64 -19.36
C VAL A 533 -5.37 20.97 -18.93
N LYS A 534 -5.88 20.02 -19.71
CA LYS A 534 -7.13 19.33 -19.41
C LYS A 534 -6.96 18.22 -18.37
N PHE A 535 -5.90 17.42 -18.50
CA PHE A 535 -5.67 16.28 -17.60
C PHE A 535 -4.22 16.13 -17.16
N VAL A 536 -4.01 15.78 -15.88
CA VAL A 536 -2.71 15.31 -15.40
C VAL A 536 -2.78 13.80 -15.13
N ILE A 537 -1.90 13.03 -15.78
CA ILE A 537 -1.82 11.58 -15.57
C ILE A 537 -0.71 11.29 -14.55
N LEU A 538 -1.11 10.82 -13.37
CA LEU A 538 -0.17 10.46 -12.29
C LEU A 538 0.43 9.07 -12.44
N GLY A 539 -0.11 8.27 -13.37
CA GLY A 539 0.21 6.87 -13.53
C GLY A 539 -0.31 6.00 -12.39
N GLY A 540 0.20 4.77 -12.32
CA GLY A 540 -0.18 3.76 -11.33
C GLY A 540 0.84 3.62 -10.18
N GLY A 541 0.72 2.51 -9.46
CA GLY A 541 1.75 2.02 -8.54
C GLY A 541 2.90 1.32 -9.27
N VAL A 542 3.93 0.90 -8.53
CA VAL A 542 4.93 -0.07 -8.99
C VAL A 542 4.25 -1.41 -9.27
N ARG A 543 3.34 -1.80 -8.37
CA ARG A 543 2.41 -2.93 -8.52
C ARG A 543 0.97 -2.43 -8.42
N ASP A 544 0.03 -3.22 -8.92
CA ASP A 544 -1.38 -2.93 -8.76
C ASP A 544 -1.74 -2.80 -7.27
N ASN A 545 -2.51 -1.75 -6.95
CA ASN A 545 -3.00 -1.46 -5.60
C ASN A 545 -1.91 -1.34 -4.52
N ASP A 546 -0.73 -0.85 -4.87
CA ASP A 546 0.32 -0.59 -3.88
C ASP A 546 0.18 0.76 -3.15
N ALA A 547 1.07 1.02 -2.20
CA ALA A 547 1.08 2.25 -1.42
C ALA A 547 1.25 3.53 -2.28
N LEU A 548 1.97 3.43 -3.40
CA LEU A 548 2.18 4.55 -4.33
C LEU A 548 0.90 4.86 -5.11
N TYR A 549 0.19 3.83 -5.58
CA TYR A 549 -1.12 3.98 -6.19
C TYR A 549 -2.10 4.63 -5.21
N TYR A 550 -2.20 4.13 -3.97
CA TYR A 550 -3.09 4.70 -2.96
C TYR A 550 -2.73 6.13 -2.54
N PHE A 551 -1.44 6.49 -2.58
CA PHE A 551 -1.03 7.87 -2.37
C PHE A 551 -1.56 8.78 -3.49
N LYS A 552 -1.34 8.41 -4.75
CA LYS A 552 -1.81 9.18 -5.91
C LYS A 552 -3.33 9.25 -5.96
N SER A 553 -4.03 8.16 -5.67
CA SER A 553 -5.50 8.08 -5.73
C SER A 553 -6.21 8.93 -4.69
N ARG A 554 -5.48 9.56 -3.77
CA ARG A 554 -6.05 10.50 -2.81
C ARG A 554 -6.25 11.90 -3.40
N PHE A 555 -5.63 12.22 -4.54
CA PHE A 555 -5.75 13.52 -5.19
C PHE A 555 -6.88 13.58 -6.23
N SER A 556 -7.53 12.46 -6.53
CA SER A 556 -8.60 12.42 -7.53
C SER A 556 -9.56 11.26 -7.31
N THR A 557 -10.79 11.45 -7.77
CA THR A 557 -11.81 10.42 -7.90
C THR A 557 -11.83 9.81 -9.31
N LEU A 558 -11.17 10.44 -10.29
CA LEU A 558 -11.04 9.94 -11.66
C LEU A 558 -9.89 8.93 -11.77
N TYR A 559 -10.18 7.76 -12.34
CA TYR A 559 -9.20 6.71 -12.57
C TYR A 559 -9.37 6.09 -13.95
N GLY A 560 -8.30 5.49 -14.47
CA GLY A 560 -8.30 4.82 -15.77
C GLY A 560 -7.50 3.53 -15.75
N SER A 561 -7.40 2.89 -16.90
CA SER A 561 -6.58 1.70 -17.10
C SER A 561 -5.43 2.03 -18.04
N PHE A 562 -4.25 1.49 -17.74
CA PHE A 562 -3.12 1.48 -18.65
C PHE A 562 -3.02 0.11 -19.30
N TYR A 563 -2.95 0.10 -20.63
CA TYR A 563 -2.88 -1.11 -21.43
C TYR A 563 -1.54 -1.19 -22.15
N ILE A 564 -0.97 -2.38 -22.16
CA ILE A 564 0.16 -2.73 -23.02
C ILE A 564 -0.33 -3.67 -24.10
N ALA A 565 0.27 -3.58 -25.27
CA ALA A 565 -0.08 -4.41 -26.40
C ALA A 565 1.15 -4.77 -27.24
N GLY A 566 0.96 -5.65 -28.21
CA GLY A 566 2.04 -6.19 -28.99
C GLY A 566 1.59 -6.64 -30.37
N LEU A 567 2.44 -6.40 -31.37
CA LEU A 567 2.23 -6.80 -32.75
C LEU A 567 3.42 -7.63 -33.22
N ILE A 568 3.17 -8.77 -33.86
CA ILE A 568 4.18 -9.63 -34.46
C ILE A 568 4.06 -9.45 -35.98
N PHE A 569 5.05 -8.80 -36.57
CA PHE A 569 5.09 -8.59 -38.02
C PHE A 569 5.62 -9.83 -38.75
N ASP A 570 6.62 -10.51 -38.20
CA ASP A 570 7.23 -11.72 -38.76
C ASP A 570 7.13 -12.88 -37.78
N THR A 571 6.07 -13.68 -37.90
CA THR A 571 5.78 -14.79 -36.99
C THR A 571 6.88 -15.86 -37.02
N LYS A 572 7.51 -16.11 -38.17
CA LYS A 572 8.51 -17.18 -38.33
C LYS A 572 9.80 -16.84 -37.58
N ASN A 573 10.34 -15.65 -37.84
CA ASN A 573 11.58 -15.22 -37.19
C ASN A 573 11.37 -14.91 -35.71
N TYR A 574 10.19 -14.39 -35.34
CA TYR A 574 9.81 -14.21 -33.95
C TYR A 574 9.79 -15.52 -33.16
N ALA A 575 9.16 -16.57 -33.69
CA ALA A 575 9.11 -17.88 -33.05
C ALA A 575 10.51 -18.48 -32.88
N THR A 576 11.36 -18.36 -33.90
CA THR A 576 12.75 -18.83 -33.87
C THR A 576 13.56 -18.13 -32.76
N LEU A 577 13.45 -16.80 -32.64
CA LEU A 577 14.14 -16.04 -31.59
C LEU A 577 13.63 -16.34 -30.18
N CYS A 578 12.37 -16.77 -30.06
CA CYS A 578 11.77 -17.14 -28.77
C CYS A 578 12.05 -18.60 -28.36
N GLU A 579 12.67 -19.42 -29.22
CA GLU A 579 12.93 -20.82 -28.93
C GLU A 579 13.83 -20.96 -27.69
N GLY A 580 13.46 -21.85 -26.76
CA GLY A 580 14.17 -22.04 -25.48
C GLY A 580 13.99 -20.91 -24.46
N GLN A 581 13.26 -19.84 -24.76
CA GLN A 581 12.97 -18.75 -23.81
C GLN A 581 11.72 -19.06 -22.99
N ASN A 582 11.90 -19.24 -21.67
CA ASN A 582 10.81 -19.56 -20.76
C ASN A 582 10.43 -18.36 -19.85
N ASN A 583 9.98 -17.27 -20.46
CA ASN A 583 9.41 -16.14 -19.72
C ASN A 583 8.05 -15.72 -20.30
N ALA A 584 7.23 -15.10 -19.44
CA ALA A 584 5.87 -14.68 -19.76
C ALA A 584 5.78 -13.27 -20.38
N PHE A 585 6.91 -12.65 -20.74
CA PHE A 585 6.91 -11.33 -21.37
C PHE A 585 6.55 -11.44 -22.85
N PHE A 586 5.96 -10.37 -23.41
CA PHE A 586 5.63 -10.34 -24.84
C PHE A 586 6.90 -10.58 -25.67
N LEU A 587 7.91 -9.71 -25.58
CA LEU A 587 9.19 -9.83 -26.29
C LEU A 587 10.14 -10.82 -25.57
N LYS A 588 9.83 -12.12 -25.61
CA LYS A 588 10.52 -13.17 -24.85
C LYS A 588 12.03 -13.24 -25.08
N TYR A 589 12.49 -12.91 -26.29
CA TYR A 589 13.92 -12.92 -26.65
C TYR A 589 14.74 -11.79 -26.04
N ARG A 590 14.13 -10.85 -25.31
CA ARG A 590 14.84 -9.78 -24.57
C ARG A 590 15.42 -10.24 -23.22
N SER A 591 15.54 -11.55 -22.97
CA SER A 591 16.10 -12.13 -21.75
C SER A 591 17.61 -11.86 -21.58
N CYS A 592 17.98 -10.61 -21.30
CA CYS A 592 19.19 -10.14 -20.61
C CYS A 592 19.14 -8.61 -20.61
N GLY A 593 18.58 -8.01 -19.54
CA GLY A 593 18.70 -6.58 -19.25
C GLY A 593 17.42 -5.75 -19.44
N GLY A 594 16.64 -5.60 -18.35
CA GLY A 594 15.89 -4.39 -18.01
C GLY A 594 14.64 -4.03 -18.83
N GLY A 595 13.48 -4.01 -18.14
CA GLY A 595 12.44 -3.01 -18.38
C GLY A 595 11.14 -3.50 -19.02
N GLY A 596 10.14 -3.76 -18.17
CA GLY A 596 8.72 -3.61 -18.53
C GLY A 596 8.34 -2.15 -18.74
#